data_AF-A0A7G9Z9U4-F1
#
_entry.id   AF-A0A7G9Z9U4-F1
#
_cell.length_a   1.000
_cell.length_b   1.000
_cell.length_c   1.000
_cell.angle_alpha   90.00
_cell.angle_beta   90.00
_cell.angle_gamma   90.00
#
_symmetry.space_group_name_H-M   'P 1'
#
loop_
_entity.id
_entity.type
_entity.pdbx_description
1 polymer ?
#
loop_
_entity_poly.entity_id
_entity_poly.type
_entity_poly.pdbx_seq_one_letter_code
_entity_poly.pdbx_strand_id
1 'polypeptide(L)'
;MKALTKIQKVSEKQVAFGRKLGIDLSNCTIRVAVAKIEDLVDQNYWERELRKPTEKQIELATKFGYDISRETHREGSAVIDNIMEQLNLESIDEQNLRPGDAVINKWDSLCHEYVISTIRDDGLVFFKGGNGKRAWARNLIKVDRHDV
;
A
#
# COMPACT_ATOMS: atom_id res chain seq x y z
N MET A 1 -0.77 16.38 5.11
CA MET A 1 -0.42 14.95 5.13
C MET A 1 -1.70 14.15 5.34
N LYS A 2 -2.05 13.21 4.45
CA LYS A 2 -3.15 12.27 4.73
C LYS A 2 -2.73 11.35 5.88
N ALA A 3 -3.64 10.91 6.74
CA ALA A 3 -3.27 9.98 7.82
C ALA A 3 -3.34 8.53 7.31
N LEU A 4 -2.29 7.72 7.54
CA LEU A 4 -2.30 6.27 7.25
C LEU A 4 -2.92 5.52 8.43
N THR A 5 -4.25 5.62 8.57
CA THR A 5 -5.00 5.08 9.71
C THR A 5 -5.19 3.56 9.66
N LYS A 6 -5.08 2.96 8.47
CA LYS A 6 -5.27 1.53 8.24
C LYS A 6 -3.97 0.76 8.06
N ILE A 7 -2.84 1.46 8.07
CA ILE A 7 -1.52 0.85 7.88
C ILE A 7 -0.90 0.51 9.22
N GLN A 8 -0.39 -0.71 9.32
CA GLN A 8 0.22 -1.21 10.54
C GLN A 8 1.50 -0.44 10.89
N LYS A 9 1.49 0.16 12.08
CA LYS A 9 2.67 0.75 12.71
C LYS A 9 3.54 -0.31 13.36
N VAL A 10 4.82 0.01 13.56
CA VAL A 10 5.69 -0.87 14.35
C VAL A 10 5.18 -0.99 15.79
N SER A 11 5.35 -2.18 16.36
CA SER A 11 5.13 -2.46 17.77
C SER A 11 6.31 -1.96 18.63
N GLU A 12 6.10 -1.84 19.94
CA GLU A 12 7.17 -1.50 20.90
C GLU A 12 8.35 -2.48 20.83
N LYS A 13 8.08 -3.77 20.58
CA LYS A 13 9.13 -4.79 20.40
C LYS A 13 9.97 -4.51 19.15
N GLN A 14 9.36 -4.07 18.06
CA GLN A 14 10.06 -3.68 16.83
C GLN A 14 10.84 -2.36 17.03
N VAL A 15 10.30 -1.39 17.78
CA VAL A 15 11.04 -0.18 18.17
C VAL A 15 12.27 -0.53 19.01
N ALA A 16 12.11 -1.40 20.00
CA ALA A 16 13.23 -1.87 20.84
C ALA A 16 14.28 -2.62 20.01
N PHE A 17 13.88 -3.37 18.98
CA PHE A 17 14.79 -3.99 18.04
C PHE A 17 15.57 -2.95 17.22
N GLY A 18 14.91 -1.92 16.69
CA GLY A 18 15.57 -0.81 15.98
C GLY A 18 16.64 -0.14 16.82
N ARG A 19 16.36 0.12 18.11
CA ARG A 19 17.36 0.68 19.04
C ARG A 19 18.61 -0.19 19.18
N LYS A 20 18.48 -1.52 19.17
CA LYS A 20 19.63 -2.44 19.20
C LYS A 20 20.48 -2.35 17.93
N LEU A 21 19.87 -1.99 16.82
CA LEU A 21 20.53 -1.74 15.53
C LEU A 21 21.03 -0.30 15.38
N GLY A 22 20.81 0.57 16.37
CA GLY A 22 21.21 1.98 16.31
C GLY A 22 20.33 2.86 15.41
N ILE A 23 19.11 2.43 15.07
CA ILE A 23 18.15 3.19 14.25
C ILE A 23 16.86 3.49 15.02
N ASP A 24 16.26 4.66 14.78
CA ASP A 24 14.94 5.00 15.33
C ASP A 24 13.82 4.53 14.40
N LEU A 25 12.91 3.72 14.95
CA LEU A 25 11.74 3.19 14.25
C LEU A 25 10.41 3.71 14.84
N SER A 26 10.44 4.56 15.86
CA SER A 26 9.29 4.94 16.70
C SER A 26 8.04 5.41 15.93
N ASN A 27 8.23 6.08 14.79
CA ASN A 27 7.14 6.61 13.97
C ASN A 27 6.95 5.87 12.63
N CYS A 28 7.61 4.72 12.46
CA CYS A 28 7.56 3.96 11.22
C CYS A 28 6.30 3.08 11.12
N THR A 29 5.86 2.87 9.87
CA THR A 29 5.08 1.68 9.54
C THR A 29 6.00 0.47 9.51
N ILE A 30 5.44 -0.75 9.59
CA ILE A 30 6.26 -1.97 9.49
C ILE A 30 7.06 -1.98 8.18
N ARG A 31 6.45 -1.57 7.06
CA ARG A 31 7.10 -1.58 5.75
C ARG A 31 8.30 -0.62 5.69
N VAL A 32 8.16 0.59 6.22
CA VAL A 32 9.26 1.58 6.29
C VAL A 32 10.35 1.10 7.25
N ALA A 33 9.99 0.49 8.37
CA ALA A 33 10.97 -0.05 9.30
C ALA A 33 11.80 -1.18 8.68
N VAL A 34 11.17 -2.09 7.92
CA VAL A 34 11.89 -3.13 7.17
C VAL A 34 12.82 -2.49 6.15
N ALA A 35 12.37 -1.48 5.40
CA ALA A 35 13.21 -0.77 4.45
C ALA A 35 14.46 -0.15 5.11
N LYS A 36 14.29 0.53 6.25
CA LYS A 36 15.41 1.08 7.04
C LYS A 36 16.40 0.01 7.50
N ILE A 37 15.91 -1.16 7.93
CA ILE A 37 16.76 -2.28 8.35
C ILE A 37 17.55 -2.83 7.15
N GLU A 38 16.89 -3.04 6.00
CA GLU A 38 17.55 -3.51 4.79
C GLU A 38 18.60 -2.51 4.27
N ASP A 39 18.29 -1.21 4.30
CA ASP A 39 19.24 -0.15 3.96
C ASP A 39 20.44 -0.13 4.90
N LEU A 40 20.21 -0.32 6.21
CA LEU A 40 21.30 -0.42 7.19
C LEU A 40 22.21 -1.63 6.89
N VAL A 41 21.64 -2.78 6.51
CA VAL A 41 22.40 -3.97 6.12
C VAL A 41 23.17 -3.73 4.81
N ASP A 42 22.53 -3.16 3.79
CA ASP A 42 23.18 -2.83 2.53
C ASP A 42 24.36 -1.87 2.75
N GLN A 43 24.19 -0.84 3.58
CA GLN A 43 25.22 0.15 3.83
C GLN A 43 26.39 -0.38 4.68
N ASN A 44 26.10 -1.13 5.75
CA ASN A 44 27.12 -1.48 6.76
C ASN A 44 27.71 -2.89 6.61
N TYR A 45 26.97 -3.81 5.98
CA TYR A 45 27.44 -5.17 5.76
C TYR A 45 27.91 -5.38 4.31
N TRP A 46 27.14 -4.87 3.35
CA TRP A 46 27.46 -5.02 1.93
C TRP A 46 28.23 -3.82 1.34
N GLU A 47 28.41 -2.75 2.11
CA GLU A 47 29.08 -1.50 1.69
C GLU A 47 28.50 -0.91 0.39
N ARG A 48 27.18 -1.08 0.20
CA ARG A 48 26.47 -0.60 -0.99
C ARG A 48 26.03 0.85 -0.81
N GLU A 49 26.19 1.61 -1.88
CA GLU A 49 25.59 2.94 -1.96
C GLU A 49 24.07 2.84 -2.09
N LEU A 50 23.37 3.54 -1.21
CA LEU A 50 21.91 3.61 -1.22
C LEU A 50 21.45 4.62 -2.27
N ARG A 51 20.51 4.20 -3.12
CA ARG A 51 19.93 5.09 -4.12
C ARG A 51 18.98 6.08 -3.45
N LYS A 52 18.90 7.28 -4.01
CA LYS A 52 17.87 8.26 -3.66
C LYS A 52 16.53 7.92 -4.35
N PRO A 53 15.40 8.35 -3.78
CA PRO A 53 14.10 8.29 -4.44
C PRO A 53 14.15 8.93 -5.81
N THR A 54 13.43 8.33 -6.75
CA THR A 54 13.23 8.91 -8.08
C THR A 54 12.31 10.13 -8.00
N GLU A 55 12.41 11.04 -8.97
CA GLU A 55 11.50 12.19 -9.10
C GLU A 55 10.03 11.74 -9.10
N LYS A 56 9.71 10.65 -9.82
CA LYS A 56 8.37 10.06 -9.86
C LYS A 56 7.88 9.61 -8.49
N GLN A 57 8.75 9.04 -7.65
CA GLN A 57 8.37 8.65 -6.29
C GLN A 57 8.07 9.90 -5.45
N ILE A 58 8.94 10.92 -5.52
CA ILE A 58 8.78 12.18 -4.79
C ILE A 58 7.47 12.86 -5.21
N GLU A 59 7.22 13.01 -6.51
CA GLU A 59 5.99 13.58 -7.05
C GLU A 59 4.75 12.82 -6.58
N LEU A 60 4.79 11.48 -6.65
CA LEU A 60 3.66 10.66 -6.23
C LEU A 60 3.39 10.80 -4.73
N ALA A 61 4.40 10.71 -3.89
CA ALA A 61 4.27 10.89 -2.44
C ALA A 61 3.77 12.31 -2.08
N THR A 62 4.27 13.33 -2.78
CA THR A 62 3.88 14.72 -2.59
C THR A 62 2.39 14.94 -2.87
N LYS A 63 1.82 14.26 -3.88
CA LYS A 63 0.36 14.32 -4.15
C LYS A 63 -0.50 13.87 -2.97
N PHE A 64 0.05 13.05 -2.07
CA PHE A 64 -0.63 12.61 -0.85
C PHE A 64 -0.14 13.34 0.42
N GLY A 65 0.69 14.36 0.25
CA GLY A 65 1.21 15.21 1.32
C GLY A 65 2.31 14.58 2.15
N TYR A 66 3.14 13.73 1.54
CA TYR A 66 4.36 13.17 2.13
C TYR A 66 5.58 13.72 1.41
N ASP A 67 6.58 14.15 2.18
CA ASP A 67 7.91 14.47 1.67
C ASP A 67 8.83 13.28 1.94
N ILE A 68 9.32 12.65 0.87
CA ILE A 68 10.29 11.55 0.93
C ILE A 68 11.65 11.96 0.34
N SER A 69 11.88 13.24 0.06
CA SER A 69 13.07 13.73 -0.66
C SER A 69 14.41 13.42 0.04
N ARG A 70 14.37 13.18 1.35
CA ARG A 70 15.53 12.86 2.19
C ARG A 70 15.65 11.37 2.53
N GLU A 71 14.68 10.57 2.14
CA GLU A 71 14.71 9.12 2.37
C GLU A 71 15.55 8.42 1.30
N THR A 72 15.70 7.10 1.42
CA THR A 72 16.28 6.26 0.36
C THR A 72 15.22 5.86 -0.66
N HIS A 73 15.63 5.35 -1.82
CA HIS A 73 14.73 4.80 -2.82
C HIS A 73 13.83 3.69 -2.24
N ARG A 74 14.40 2.81 -1.40
CA ARG A 74 13.68 1.68 -0.80
C ARG A 74 12.64 2.18 0.20
N GLU A 75 13.03 3.11 1.06
CA GLU A 75 12.11 3.77 1.99
C GLU A 75 11.00 4.53 1.26
N GLY A 76 11.33 5.27 0.21
CA GLY A 76 10.38 5.96 -0.65
C GLY A 76 9.35 5.01 -1.29
N SER A 77 9.78 3.86 -1.79
CA SER A 77 8.88 2.80 -2.26
C SER A 77 7.96 2.30 -1.14
N ALA A 78 8.51 2.04 0.05
CA ALA A 78 7.73 1.58 1.18
C ALA A 78 6.65 2.59 1.61
N VAL A 79 6.95 3.89 1.59
CA VAL A 79 5.96 4.95 1.86
C VAL A 79 4.84 4.93 0.81
N ILE A 80 5.19 4.90 -0.49
CA ILE A 80 4.20 4.88 -1.59
C ILE A 80 3.30 3.65 -1.49
N ASP A 81 3.88 2.49 -1.22
CA ASP A 81 3.11 1.28 -1.03
C ASP A 81 2.09 1.40 0.10
N ASN A 82 2.48 1.96 1.25
CA ASN A 82 1.55 2.19 2.36
C ASN A 82 0.42 3.16 1.96
N ILE A 83 0.73 4.18 1.16
CA ILE A 83 -0.28 5.10 0.62
C ILE A 83 -1.26 4.34 -0.28
N MET A 84 -0.75 3.51 -1.20
CA MET A 84 -1.60 2.74 -2.12
C MET A 84 -2.48 1.72 -1.39
N GLU A 85 -1.94 1.06 -0.36
CA GLU A 85 -2.67 0.13 0.50
C GLU A 85 -3.77 0.87 1.29
N GLN A 86 -3.46 2.04 1.88
CA GLN A 86 -4.45 2.86 2.58
C GLN A 86 -5.63 3.19 1.66
N LEU A 87 -5.36 3.61 0.42
CA LEU A 87 -6.40 3.92 -0.57
C LEU A 87 -7.23 2.68 -0.97
N ASN A 88 -6.63 1.49 -1.02
CA ASN A 88 -7.39 0.27 -1.28
C ASN A 88 -8.38 0.00 -0.16
N LEU A 89 -7.92 0.10 1.09
CA LEU A 89 -8.73 -0.23 2.25
C LEU A 89 -9.81 0.85 2.50
N GLU A 90 -9.51 2.11 2.23
CA GLU A 90 -10.53 3.18 2.20
C GLU A 90 -11.59 2.91 1.13
N SER A 91 -11.20 2.49 -0.08
CA SER A 91 -12.16 2.17 -1.14
C SER A 91 -13.06 0.98 -0.79
N ILE A 92 -12.57 0.02 -0.01
CA ILE A 92 -13.39 -1.10 0.48
C ILE A 92 -14.46 -0.60 1.44
N ASP A 93 -14.06 0.25 2.40
CA ASP A 93 -14.98 0.84 3.38
C ASP A 93 -16.02 1.73 2.72
N GLU A 94 -15.58 2.66 1.86
CA GLU A 94 -16.43 3.67 1.21
C GLU A 94 -17.54 3.05 0.37
N GLN A 95 -17.23 1.98 -0.37
CA GLN A 95 -18.19 1.27 -1.22
C GLN A 95 -18.82 0.06 -0.52
N ASN A 96 -18.41 -0.21 0.73
CA ASN A 96 -18.79 -1.39 1.49
C ASN A 96 -18.63 -2.69 0.67
N LEU A 97 -17.45 -2.86 0.05
CA LEU A 97 -17.15 -3.99 -0.84
C LEU A 97 -17.06 -5.31 -0.07
N ARG A 98 -17.74 -6.35 -0.56
CA ARG A 98 -17.80 -7.67 0.06
C ARG A 98 -17.83 -8.78 -1.00
N PRO A 99 -17.38 -10.01 -0.67
CA PRO A 99 -17.64 -11.18 -1.51
C PRO A 99 -19.11 -11.27 -1.92
N GLY A 100 -19.35 -11.45 -3.23
CA GLY A 100 -20.68 -11.47 -3.83
C GLY A 100 -21.11 -10.16 -4.51
N ASP A 101 -20.47 -9.03 -4.20
CA ASP A 101 -20.78 -7.77 -4.87
C ASP A 101 -20.37 -7.81 -6.35
N ALA A 102 -21.18 -7.17 -7.19
CA ALA A 102 -20.85 -6.88 -8.57
C ALA A 102 -20.04 -5.57 -8.65
N VAL A 103 -18.96 -5.58 -9.43
CA VAL A 103 -18.05 -4.45 -9.60
C VAL A 103 -17.60 -4.33 -11.05
N ILE A 104 -17.26 -3.11 -11.46
CA ILE A 104 -16.53 -2.84 -12.71
C ILE A 104 -15.15 -2.27 -12.38
N ASN A 105 -14.18 -2.49 -13.26
CA ASN A 105 -12.90 -1.78 -13.18
C ASN A 105 -13.03 -0.44 -13.90
N LYS A 106 -12.75 0.67 -13.20
CA LYS A 106 -12.91 2.02 -13.75
C LYS A 106 -12.00 2.33 -14.95
N TRP A 107 -10.99 1.50 -15.18
CA TRP A 107 -10.07 1.58 -16.32
C TRP A 107 -10.43 0.61 -17.44
N ASP A 108 -11.41 -0.27 -17.25
CA ASP A 108 -11.91 -1.17 -18.28
C ASP A 108 -12.96 -0.44 -19.12
N SER A 109 -12.57 -0.04 -20.34
CA SER A 109 -13.44 0.68 -21.27
C SER A 109 -14.63 -0.14 -21.77
N LEU A 110 -14.55 -1.47 -21.65
CA LEU A 110 -15.64 -2.38 -22.01
C LEU A 110 -16.60 -2.60 -20.83
N CYS A 111 -16.32 -2.01 -19.67
CA CYS A 111 -17.15 -2.05 -18.47
C CYS A 111 -17.58 -3.48 -18.08
N HIS A 112 -16.66 -4.46 -18.19
CA HIS A 112 -17.00 -5.82 -17.81
C HIS A 112 -17.37 -5.87 -16.32
N GLU A 113 -18.52 -6.46 -16.04
CA GLU A 113 -18.92 -6.76 -14.67
C GLU A 113 -18.19 -8.00 -14.16
N TYR A 114 -17.66 -7.88 -12.96
CA TYR A 114 -17.05 -8.96 -12.20
C TYR A 114 -17.79 -9.14 -10.89
N VAL A 115 -17.87 -10.38 -10.40
CA VAL A 115 -18.39 -10.66 -9.05
C VAL A 115 -17.23 -10.93 -8.12
N ILE A 116 -17.16 -10.24 -6.99
CA ILE A 116 -16.11 -10.45 -5.99
C ILE A 116 -16.19 -11.86 -5.42
N SER A 117 -15.08 -12.59 -5.42
CA SER A 117 -14.94 -13.88 -4.72
C SER A 117 -14.33 -13.70 -3.34
N THR A 118 -13.19 -13.01 -3.26
CA THR A 118 -12.45 -12.76 -2.03
C THR A 118 -11.77 -11.40 -2.08
N ILE A 119 -11.53 -10.83 -0.90
CA ILE A 119 -10.77 -9.60 -0.70
C ILE A 119 -9.64 -9.94 0.28
N ARG A 120 -8.39 -9.65 -0.08
CA ARG A 120 -7.24 -9.83 0.80
C ARG A 120 -7.06 -8.63 1.73
N ASP A 121 -6.29 -8.82 2.80
CA ASP A 121 -6.02 -7.80 3.82
C ASP A 121 -5.31 -6.54 3.30
N ASP A 122 -4.66 -6.61 2.12
CA ASP A 122 -4.03 -5.47 1.42
C ASP A 122 -4.99 -4.75 0.44
N GLY A 123 -6.24 -5.22 0.39
CA GLY A 123 -7.30 -4.74 -0.51
C GLY A 123 -7.18 -5.23 -1.95
N LEU A 124 -6.43 -6.30 -2.22
CA LEU A 124 -6.47 -7.01 -3.50
C LEU A 124 -7.76 -7.83 -3.61
N VAL A 125 -8.54 -7.57 -4.66
CA VAL A 125 -9.85 -8.19 -4.91
C VAL A 125 -9.73 -9.24 -6.00
N PHE A 126 -10.23 -10.44 -5.74
CA PHE A 126 -10.32 -11.53 -6.71
C PHE A 126 -11.76 -11.70 -7.20
N PHE A 127 -11.91 -12.19 -8.44
CA PHE A 127 -13.22 -12.36 -9.08
C PHE A 127 -13.62 -13.82 -9.25
N LYS A 128 -14.92 -14.12 -9.07
CA LYS A 128 -15.49 -15.44 -9.32
C LYS A 128 -15.38 -15.80 -10.80
N GLY A 129 -15.01 -17.05 -11.11
CA GLY A 129 -14.83 -17.52 -12.49
C GLY A 129 -13.71 -16.81 -13.27
N GLY A 130 -12.93 -15.96 -12.60
CA GLY A 130 -11.93 -15.11 -13.25
C GLY A 130 -10.60 -15.81 -13.56
N ASN A 131 -10.41 -17.09 -13.25
CA ASN A 131 -9.15 -17.82 -13.43
C ASN A 131 -7.92 -17.07 -12.87
N GLY A 132 -8.06 -16.47 -11.69
CA GLY A 132 -7.02 -15.67 -11.05
C GLY A 132 -7.00 -14.17 -11.41
N LYS A 133 -7.95 -13.70 -12.26
CA LYS A 133 -8.18 -12.27 -12.47
C LYS A 133 -8.46 -11.57 -11.14
N ARG A 134 -7.83 -10.41 -10.97
CA ARG A 134 -7.83 -9.61 -9.76
C ARG A 134 -7.58 -8.14 -10.06
N ALA A 135 -8.02 -7.27 -9.17
CA ALA A 135 -7.76 -5.84 -9.24
C ALA A 135 -7.61 -5.26 -7.84
N TRP A 136 -6.94 -4.11 -7.74
CA TRP A 136 -6.92 -3.34 -6.50
C TRP A 136 -8.28 -2.68 -6.25
N ALA A 137 -8.77 -2.72 -5.01
CA ALA A 137 -10.08 -2.16 -4.66
C ALA A 137 -10.27 -0.71 -5.12
N ARG A 138 -9.24 0.14 -4.99
CA ARG A 138 -9.27 1.55 -5.43
C ARG A 138 -9.56 1.76 -6.94
N ASN A 139 -9.46 0.70 -7.74
CA ASN A 139 -9.75 0.71 -9.17
C ASN A 139 -11.14 0.15 -9.50
N LEU A 140 -11.91 -0.26 -8.50
CA LEU A 140 -13.22 -0.86 -8.66
C LEU A 140 -14.33 0.12 -8.28
N ILE A 141 -15.46 -0.02 -8.96
CA ILE A 141 -16.71 0.68 -8.67
C ILE A 141 -17.79 -0.39 -8.50
N LYS A 142 -18.46 -0.39 -7.34
CA LYS A 142 -19.61 -1.25 -7.06
C LYS A 142 -20.77 -0.90 -7.96
N VAL A 143 -21.40 -1.92 -8.52
CA VAL A 143 -22.60 -1.80 -9.32
C VAL A 143 -23.81 -2.00 -8.41
N ASP A 144 -24.60 -0.96 -8.21
CA ASP A 144 -25.86 -1.06 -7.51
C ASP A 144 -26.89 -1.73 -8.43
N ARG A 145 -27.28 -2.96 -8.09
CA ARG A 145 -28.50 -3.53 -8.64
C ARG A 145 -29.67 -2.92 -7.87
N HIS A 146 -30.33 -1.93 -8.45
CA HIS A 146 -31.71 -1.66 -8.05
C HIS A 146 -32.54 -2.87 -8.48
N ASP A 147 -33.12 -3.55 -7.50
CA ASP A 147 -34.08 -4.63 -7.74
C ASP A 147 -35.19 -4.10 -8.67
N VAL A 148 -35.31 -4.74 -9.84
CA VAL A 148 -36.49 -4.63 -10.71
C VAL A 148 -37.46 -5.73 -10.33
#